data_AF-F6SV10-F1
#
_entry.id   AF-F6SV10-F1
#
_cell.length_a   1.000
_cell.length_b   1.000
_cell.length_c   1.000
_cell.angle_alpha   90.00
_cell.angle_beta   90.00
_cell.angle_gamma   90.00
#
_symmetry.space_group_name_H-M   'P 1'
#
loop_
_entity.id
_entity.type
_entity.pdbx_description
1 polymer ?
#
loop_
_entity_poly.entity_id
_entity_poly.type
_entity_poly.pdbx_seq_one_letter_code
_entity_poly.pdbx_strand_id
1 'polypeptide(L)'
;MSFRFGQHLIKPSVVFLKTELSFALVNRKPVVPGHVLVCPLRPVERFRDLHPDEVADLFQVTQRVGTVVEKHFQGTSITFSMQDGPEAGQTVKHVHVHVL
;
A
#
# COMPACT_ATOMS: atom_id res chain seq x y z
N MET A 1 2.86 -18.59 1.89
CA MET A 1 2.68 -17.50 0.90
C MET A 1 3.72 -16.43 1.18
N SER A 2 4.44 -15.94 0.17
CA SER A 2 5.44 -14.89 0.32
C SER A 2 4.96 -13.64 -0.44
N PHE A 3 5.05 -12.48 0.21
CA PHE A 3 4.73 -11.17 -0.38
C PHE A 3 6.04 -10.44 -0.69
N ARG A 4 6.09 -9.71 -1.81
CA ARG A 4 7.27 -8.91 -2.19
C ARG A 4 6.96 -7.43 -2.06
N PHE A 5 7.88 -6.67 -1.47
CA PHE A 5 7.86 -5.22 -1.47
C PHE A 5 9.26 -4.72 -1.87
N GLY A 6 9.41 -4.26 -3.12
CA GLY A 6 10.70 -4.15 -3.78
C GLY A 6 11.46 -5.47 -3.76
N GLN A 7 12.69 -5.45 -3.26
CA GLN A 7 13.55 -6.63 -3.11
C GLN A 7 13.32 -7.40 -1.79
N HIS A 8 12.44 -6.91 -0.92
CA HIS A 8 12.22 -7.49 0.40
C HIS A 8 11.06 -8.47 0.42
N LEU A 9 11.22 -9.56 1.16
CA LEU A 9 10.13 -10.47 1.50
C LEU A 9 9.41 -9.99 2.75
N ILE A 10 8.09 -9.85 2.63
CA ILE A 10 7.22 -9.46 3.73
C ILE A 10 6.61 -10.72 4.34
N LYS A 11 6.73 -10.84 5.67
CA LYS A 11 6.14 -11.95 6.43
C LYS A 11 4.61 -11.83 6.42
N PRO A 12 3.86 -12.93 6.26
CA PRO A 12 2.40 -12.89 6.29
C PRO A 12 1.81 -12.28 7.57
N SER A 13 2.51 -12.38 8.71
CA SER A 13 2.06 -11.85 10.00
C SER A 13 1.88 -10.33 10.05
N VAL A 14 2.45 -9.58 9.11
CA VAL A 14 2.31 -8.12 9.02
C VAL A 14 1.45 -7.68 7.84
N VAL A 15 0.86 -8.63 7.11
CA VAL A 15 -0.08 -8.40 6.00
C VAL A 15 -1.48 -8.68 6.54
N PHE A 16 -2.35 -7.68 6.52
CA PHE A 16 -3.69 -7.78 7.13
C PHE A 16 -4.81 -7.88 6.09
N LEU A 17 -4.52 -7.62 4.82
CA LEU A 17 -5.46 -7.79 3.72
C LEU A 17 -4.72 -8.26 2.47
N LYS A 18 -5.35 -9.15 1.72
CA LYS A 18 -4.91 -9.63 0.41
C LYS A 18 -6.14 -9.78 -0.50
N THR A 19 -6.02 -9.32 -1.73
CA THR A 19 -6.97 -9.58 -2.83
C THR A 19 -6.29 -10.43 -3.91
N GLU A 20 -6.92 -10.56 -5.06
CA GLU A 20 -6.32 -11.25 -6.21
C GLU A 20 -5.12 -10.49 -6.79
N LEU A 21 -5.12 -9.15 -6.68
CA LEU A 21 -4.12 -8.29 -7.33
C LEU A 21 -3.34 -7.38 -6.36
N SER A 22 -3.77 -7.22 -5.10
CA SER A 22 -3.15 -6.33 -4.13
C SER A 22 -3.01 -6.94 -2.72
N PHE A 23 -2.23 -6.28 -1.88
CA PHE A 23 -2.12 -6.57 -0.46
C PHE A 23 -1.88 -5.30 0.36
N ALA A 24 -2.25 -5.34 1.63
CA ALA A 24 -2.02 -4.24 2.58
C ALA A 24 -1.22 -4.73 3.79
N LEU A 25 -0.25 -3.91 4.20
CA LEU A 25 0.70 -4.23 5.27
C LEU A 25 0.90 -3.07 6.25
N VAL A 26 1.25 -3.41 7.49
CA VAL A 26 1.64 -2.40 8.49
C VAL A 26 3.06 -1.90 8.25
N ASN A 27 3.32 -0.65 8.60
CA ASN A 27 4.63 -0.04 8.45
C ASN A 27 5.49 -0.28 9.72
N ARG A 28 6.80 -0.52 9.55
CA ARG A 28 7.74 -0.69 10.67
C ARG A 28 7.99 0.61 11.43
N LYS A 29 8.01 1.74 10.71
CA LYS A 29 8.20 3.08 11.28
C LYS A 29 7.08 3.98 10.74
N PRO A 30 5.85 3.85 11.26
CA PRO A 30 4.72 4.63 10.79
C PRO A 30 4.92 6.12 11.13
N VAL A 31 4.61 7.00 10.18
CA VAL A 31 4.70 8.47 10.36
C VAL A 31 3.68 8.96 11.40
N VAL A 32 2.49 8.35 11.39
CA VAL A 32 1.41 8.54 12.37
C VAL A 32 0.82 7.17 12.76
N PRO A 33 0.18 7.03 13.94
CA PRO A 33 -0.58 5.81 14.26
C PRO A 33 -1.57 5.48 13.15
N GLY A 34 -1.57 4.23 12.68
CA GLY A 34 -2.42 3.81 11.56
C GLY A 34 -1.81 3.95 10.17
N HIS A 35 -0.62 4.54 10.02
CA HIS A 35 0.06 4.57 8.72
C HIS A 35 0.38 3.15 8.22
N VAL A 36 -0.36 2.74 7.20
CA VAL A 36 -0.21 1.46 6.47
C VAL A 36 0.07 1.70 5.00
N LEU A 37 0.48 0.63 4.30
CA LEU A 37 0.74 0.64 2.87
C LEU A 37 -0.23 -0.30 2.14
N VAL A 38 -0.66 0.09 0.95
CA VAL A 38 -1.38 -0.77 0.00
C VAL A 38 -0.55 -0.89 -1.27
N CYS A 39 -0.27 -2.12 -1.70
CA CYS A 39 0.63 -2.40 -2.82
C CYS A 39 0.01 -3.45 -3.76
N PRO A 40 0.31 -3.42 -5.07
CA PRO A 40 -0.01 -4.51 -5.96
C PRO A 40 0.81 -5.77 -5.60
N LEU A 41 0.33 -6.95 -5.93
CA LEU A 41 1.10 -8.20 -5.75
C LEU A 41 2.26 -8.29 -6.73
N ARG A 42 2.09 -7.74 -7.94
CA ARG A 42 3.12 -7.67 -8.97
C ARG A 42 4.06 -6.48 -8.68
N PRO A 43 5.38 -6.72 -8.47
CA PRO A 43 6.30 -5.67 -8.10
C PRO A 43 6.73 -4.83 -9.31
N VAL A 44 5.94 -3.81 -9.63
CA VAL A 44 6.28 -2.80 -10.63
C VAL A 44 6.79 -1.51 -9.99
N GLU A 45 7.76 -0.86 -10.62
CA GLU A 45 8.39 0.34 -10.08
C GLU A 45 7.49 1.57 -10.22
N ARG A 46 6.87 1.75 -11.40
CA ARG A 46 6.11 2.97 -11.72
C ARG A 46 4.62 2.69 -11.85
N PHE A 47 3.80 3.68 -11.47
CA PHE A 47 2.34 3.57 -11.55
C PHE A 47 1.84 3.26 -12.96
N ARG A 48 2.48 3.85 -13.98
CA ARG A 48 2.19 3.61 -15.40
C ARG A 48 2.42 2.17 -15.86
N ASP A 49 3.15 1.37 -15.09
CA ASP A 49 3.47 -0.02 -15.45
C ASP A 49 2.38 -0.99 -14.96
N LEU A 50 1.38 -0.50 -14.21
CA LEU A 50 0.21 -1.28 -13.80
C LEU A 50 -0.75 -1.50 -14.96
N HIS A 51 -1.36 -2.67 -14.99
CA HIS A 51 -2.50 -2.94 -15.84
C HIS A 51 -3.77 -2.26 -15.26
N PRO A 52 -4.79 -1.96 -16.09
CA PRO A 52 -6.00 -1.27 -15.62
C PRO A 52 -6.76 -1.99 -14.49
N ASP A 53 -6.75 -3.32 -14.49
CA ASP A 53 -7.33 -4.17 -13.44
C ASP A 53 -6.56 -4.03 -12.11
N GLU A 54 -5.23 -4.00 -12.16
CA GLU A 54 -4.39 -3.75 -10.99
C GLU A 54 -4.61 -2.34 -10.43
N VAL A 55 -4.77 -1.33 -11.29
CA VAL A 55 -5.11 0.04 -10.85
C VAL A 55 -6.46 0.05 -10.12
N ALA A 56 -7.47 -0.58 -10.71
CA ALA A 56 -8.81 -0.62 -10.12
C ALA A 56 -8.80 -1.37 -8.77
N ASP A 57 -8.17 -2.54 -8.69
CA ASP A 57 -8.07 -3.30 -7.44
C ASP A 57 -7.26 -2.54 -6.39
N LEU A 58 -6.09 -1.97 -6.75
CA LEU A 58 -5.24 -1.20 -5.84
C LEU A 58 -6.02 -0.08 -5.15
N PHE A 59 -6.79 0.71 -5.90
CA PHE A 59 -7.54 1.83 -5.34
C PHE A 59 -8.84 1.43 -4.63
N GLN A 60 -9.50 0.33 -5.04
CA GLN A 60 -10.61 -0.23 -4.27
C GLN A 60 -10.13 -0.76 -2.92
N VAL A 61 -8.99 -1.45 -2.89
CA VAL A 61 -8.36 -1.90 -1.64
C VAL A 61 -7.93 -0.70 -0.79
N THR A 62 -7.32 0.31 -1.40
CA THR A 62 -6.93 1.56 -0.73
C THR A 62 -8.12 2.23 -0.04
N GLN A 63 -9.27 2.34 -0.73
CA GLN A 63 -10.50 2.89 -0.15
C GLN A 63 -10.96 2.08 1.07
N ARG A 64 -11.04 0.75 0.95
CA ARG A 64 -11.45 -0.14 2.05
C ARG A 64 -10.52 -0.04 3.25
N VAL A 65 -9.20 0.01 3.01
CA VAL A 65 -8.18 0.14 4.06
C VAL A 65 -8.30 1.49 4.75
N GLY A 66 -8.45 2.59 4.00
CA GLY A 66 -8.66 3.92 4.56
C GLY A 66 -9.82 3.98 5.55
N THR A 67 -10.99 3.46 5.17
CA THR A 67 -12.17 3.40 6.07
C THR A 67 -11.88 2.62 7.37
N VAL A 68 -11.15 1.51 7.28
CA VAL A 68 -10.85 0.68 8.46
C VAL A 68 -9.83 1.37 9.36
N VAL A 69 -8.76 1.92 8.78
CA VAL A 69 -7.69 2.60 9.51
C VAL A 69 -8.24 3.84 10.20
N GLU A 70 -8.99 4.68 9.50
CA GLU A 70 -9.62 5.88 10.07
C GLU A 70 -10.45 5.53 11.31
N LYS A 71 -11.35 4.55 11.17
CA LYS A 71 -12.22 4.12 12.26
C LYS A 71 -11.43 3.52 13.42
N HIS A 72 -10.47 2.65 13.15
CA HIS A 72 -9.73 1.93 14.20
C HIS A 72 -8.82 2.86 15.01
N PHE A 73 -8.15 3.80 14.33
CA PHE A 73 -7.25 4.76 14.94
C PHE A 73 -7.93 6.07 15.33
N GLN A 74 -9.27 6.13 15.24
CA GLN A 74 -10.08 7.28 15.65
C GLN A 74 -9.71 8.58 14.91
N GLY A 75 -9.31 8.45 13.64
CA GLY A 75 -9.12 9.57 12.73
C GLY A 75 -10.45 10.19 12.32
N THR A 76 -10.40 11.44 11.86
CA THR A 76 -11.55 12.18 11.30
C THR A 76 -11.38 12.51 9.82
N SER A 77 -10.21 12.18 9.26
CA SER A 77 -9.86 12.33 7.86
C SER A 77 -8.71 11.39 7.54
N ILE A 78 -8.51 11.09 6.25
CA ILE A 78 -7.42 10.25 5.76
C ILE A 78 -6.62 11.00 4.68
N THR A 79 -5.31 10.82 4.69
CA THR A 79 -4.43 11.19 3.58
C THR A 79 -4.05 9.96 2.77
N PHE A 80 -4.32 10.02 1.47
CA PHE A 80 -3.79 9.05 0.50
C PHE A 80 -2.66 9.71 -0.29
N SER A 81 -1.51 9.06 -0.36
CA SER A 81 -0.36 9.57 -1.11
C SER A 81 0.38 8.44 -1.83
N MET A 82 0.80 8.70 -3.07
CA MET A 82 1.63 7.80 -3.85
C MET A 82 2.82 8.58 -4.40
N GLN A 83 4.02 8.14 -4.07
CA GLN A 83 5.27 8.74 -4.55
C GLN A 83 5.76 7.96 -5.77
N ASP A 84 5.29 8.34 -6.97
CA ASP A 84 5.62 7.63 -8.22
C ASP A 84 6.94 8.12 -8.82
N GLY A 85 8.04 7.50 -8.39
CA GLY A 85 9.39 7.72 -8.93
C GLY A 85 10.36 8.41 -7.95
N PRO A 86 11.67 8.38 -8.26
CA PRO A 86 12.71 8.87 -7.34
C PRO A 86 12.53 10.34 -6.93
N GLU A 87 12.19 11.20 -7.89
CA GLU A 87 12.01 12.63 -7.67
C GLU A 87 10.74 12.96 -6.88
N ALA A 88 9.77 12.03 -6.83
CA ALA A 88 8.61 12.11 -5.95
C ALA A 88 8.89 11.63 -4.51
N GLY A 89 10.10 11.12 -4.25
CA GLY A 89 10.53 10.59 -2.95
C GLY A 89 10.41 9.08 -2.80
N GLN A 90 10.22 8.32 -3.90
CA GLN A 90 10.12 6.87 -3.85
C GLN A 90 11.42 6.22 -3.36
N THR A 91 11.36 5.47 -2.26
CA THR A 91 12.53 4.77 -1.69
C THR A 91 12.56 3.28 -2.02
N VAL A 92 11.38 2.64 -2.05
CA VAL A 92 11.22 1.25 -2.48
C VAL A 92 10.66 1.25 -3.90
N LYS A 93 11.40 0.65 -4.85
CA LYS A 93 11.03 0.49 -6.27
C LYS A 93 9.89 -0.52 -6.46
N HIS A 94 8.75 -0.21 -5.87
CA HIS A 94 7.49 -0.93 -5.97
C HIS A 94 6.39 0.09 -5.71
N VAL A 95 5.42 0.25 -6.61
CA VAL A 95 4.23 1.08 -6.39
C VAL A 95 3.57 0.75 -5.05
N HIS A 96 3.22 1.78 -4.29
CA HIS A 96 2.46 1.65 -3.06
C HIS A 96 1.74 2.96 -2.74
N VAL A 97 0.56 2.85 -2.14
CA VAL A 97 -0.18 3.98 -1.60
C VAL A 97 0.03 4.00 -0.09
N HIS A 98 0.46 5.15 0.42
CA HIS A 98 0.43 5.46 1.83
C HIS A 98 -0.99 5.84 2.24
N VAL A 99 -1.48 5.20 3.29
CA VAL A 99 -2.77 5.51 3.93
C VAL A 99 -2.46 5.96 5.35
N LEU A 100 -2.76 7.23 5.65
CA LEU A 100 -2.47 7.87 6.95
C LEU A 100 -3.73 8.45 7.57
#